data_AF-A0A9X1BCW4-F1
#
_entry.id   AF-A0A9X1BCW4-F1
#
_cell.length_a   1.000
_cell.length_b   1.000
_cell.length_c   1.000
_cell.angle_alpha   90.00
_cell.angle_beta   90.00
_cell.angle_gamma   90.00
#
_symmetry.space_group_name_H-M   'P 1'
#
loop_
_entity.id
_entity.type
_entity.pdbx_description
1 polymer ?
#
loop_
_entity_poly.entity_id
_entity_poly.type
_entity_poly.pdbx_seq_one_letter_code
_entity_poly.pdbx_strand_id
1 'polypeptide(L)'
;MDNHRTDIKAASSHHSGTRLISEEDLASVGLQNNPNLSPSSRDSNDSSGTATSDSGSGNFIYLIASVLAVVMIVMISMGKPIGSESSDDPVGSYSSPGISEQNLSSHNSSWIAPEGEFQLQATFDKAISLISGYEVGEKLDSFGFLTPQAIVEVLGKASSGEATYSTSQSTPFLIRLDYRSKEASIDILLEELGASYKISSLSFQHLKSEKFADKNGSLTKDDFANIQVGMPYLDLLNTVGIPDDVYVSGLSGYGEAPTFTYRLSDSHSVLIHFDSQRKVKDIQSKEEAATPASSTSTAQ
;
A
#
# COMPACT_ATOMS: atom_id res chain seq x y z
N MET A 1 -8.47 -44.70 -74.59
CA MET A 1 -8.38 -44.29 -73.17
C MET A 1 -8.88 -42.85 -73.05
N ASP A 2 -10.15 -42.61 -73.37
CA ASP A 2 -11.26 -42.50 -72.40
C ASP A 2 -10.92 -41.64 -71.17
N ASN A 3 -11.69 -40.65 -70.71
CA ASN A 3 -13.10 -40.32 -70.90
C ASN A 3 -13.34 -38.87 -70.38
N HIS A 4 -14.24 -38.15 -71.07
CA HIS A 4 -15.39 -37.35 -70.58
C HIS A 4 -15.35 -36.57 -69.24
N ARG A 5 -16.09 -35.48 -69.01
CA ARG A 5 -16.91 -34.51 -69.78
C ARG A 5 -17.61 -33.63 -68.71
N THR A 6 -17.62 -32.31 -68.93
CA THR A 6 -18.63 -31.28 -68.58
C THR A 6 -19.12 -31.04 -67.14
N ASP A 7 -18.89 -29.81 -66.68
CA ASP A 7 -19.88 -28.72 -66.45
C ASP A 7 -21.37 -29.09 -66.26
N ILE A 8 -22.01 -28.45 -65.26
CA ILE A 8 -23.09 -27.43 -65.39
C ILE A 8 -23.92 -27.34 -64.08
N LYS A 9 -23.83 -26.17 -63.42
CA LYS A 9 -24.91 -25.22 -63.00
C LYS A 9 -26.12 -25.69 -62.17
N ALA A 10 -26.39 -24.94 -61.08
CA ALA A 10 -27.59 -24.09 -60.85
C ALA A 10 -27.70 -23.69 -59.36
N ALA A 11 -27.60 -22.38 -59.02
CA ALA A 11 -28.69 -21.43 -58.73
C ALA A 11 -29.32 -21.63 -57.32
N SER A 12 -29.07 -20.73 -56.37
CA SER A 12 -29.81 -19.47 -56.08
C SER A 12 -30.85 -19.62 -54.96
N SER A 13 -30.64 -18.96 -53.80
CA SER A 13 -31.52 -17.88 -53.29
C SER A 13 -31.36 -17.62 -51.77
N HIS A 14 -31.21 -16.32 -51.45
CA HIS A 14 -31.65 -15.54 -50.29
C HIS A 14 -31.88 -16.19 -48.90
N HIS A 15 -31.27 -15.62 -47.85
CA HIS A 15 -32.01 -14.75 -46.90
C HIS A 15 -31.05 -13.90 -46.04
N SER A 16 -31.41 -12.63 -45.91
CA SER A 16 -30.87 -11.63 -44.99
C SER A 16 -31.35 -11.94 -43.56
N GLY A 17 -30.59 -11.62 -42.50
CA GLY A 17 -31.16 -11.75 -41.15
C GLY A 17 -30.21 -11.52 -39.99
N THR A 18 -30.11 -10.27 -39.54
CA THR A 18 -29.76 -9.88 -38.18
C THR A 18 -30.68 -10.61 -37.18
N ARG A 19 -30.13 -11.32 -36.19
CA ARG A 19 -30.84 -11.56 -34.92
C ARG A 19 -29.89 -11.45 -33.74
N LEU A 20 -30.32 -10.56 -32.85
CA LEU A 20 -29.84 -10.27 -31.53
C LEU A 20 -29.92 -11.56 -30.68
N ILE A 21 -28.88 -11.82 -29.90
CA ILE A 21 -28.95 -12.73 -28.76
C ILE A 21 -29.96 -12.12 -27.76
N SER A 22 -31.14 -12.71 -27.68
CA SER A 22 -32.22 -12.32 -26.78
C SER A 22 -31.94 -12.83 -25.35
N GLU A 23 -32.41 -12.09 -24.35
CA GLU A 23 -32.25 -12.28 -22.89
C GLU A 23 -32.86 -13.58 -22.30
N GLU A 24 -33.10 -14.61 -23.11
CA GLU A 24 -33.72 -15.88 -22.69
C GLU A 24 -32.73 -17.05 -22.56
N ASP A 25 -31.47 -16.88 -22.98
CA ASP A 25 -30.38 -17.87 -22.78
C ASP A 25 -29.63 -17.71 -21.44
N LEU A 26 -30.08 -16.84 -20.52
CA LEU A 26 -29.42 -16.59 -19.22
C LEU A 26 -30.20 -17.05 -17.97
N ALA A 27 -31.22 -17.91 -18.11
CA ALA A 27 -31.97 -18.39 -16.96
C ALA A 27 -32.30 -19.90 -17.03
N SER A 28 -31.32 -20.76 -16.71
CA SER A 28 -31.63 -22.07 -16.11
C SER A 28 -30.39 -22.69 -15.44
N VAL A 29 -29.89 -22.06 -14.38
CA VAL A 29 -29.05 -22.74 -13.38
C VAL A 29 -29.93 -22.96 -12.16
N GLY A 30 -30.72 -24.05 -12.24
CA GLY A 30 -31.62 -24.50 -11.19
C GLY A 30 -31.19 -25.88 -10.70
N LEU A 31 -30.52 -25.87 -9.55
CA LEU A 31 -30.47 -26.89 -8.50
C LEU A 31 -31.29 -28.19 -8.75
N GLN A 32 -30.61 -29.35 -8.78
CA GLN A 32 -31.24 -30.58 -8.32
C GLN A 32 -30.26 -31.67 -7.83
N ASN A 33 -30.50 -31.99 -6.56
CA ASN A 33 -30.06 -33.06 -5.69
C ASN A 33 -29.75 -34.44 -6.30
N ASN A 34 -28.74 -35.07 -5.69
CA ASN A 34 -28.30 -36.46 -5.75
C ASN A 34 -29.47 -37.49 -5.63
N PRO A 35 -29.38 -38.70 -6.23
CA PRO A 35 -28.87 -39.83 -5.44
C PRO A 35 -28.09 -40.93 -6.21
N ASN A 36 -27.07 -41.47 -5.53
CA ASN A 36 -26.59 -42.86 -5.49
C ASN A 36 -26.41 -43.67 -6.80
N LEU A 37 -25.15 -43.97 -7.15
CA LEU A 37 -24.76 -45.22 -7.82
C LEU A 37 -23.28 -45.54 -7.55
N SER A 38 -23.02 -46.64 -6.84
CA SER A 38 -21.82 -47.48 -7.00
C SER A 38 -22.18 -48.62 -7.96
N PRO A 39 -21.27 -49.19 -8.79
CA PRO A 39 -20.21 -50.06 -8.27
C PRO A 39 -18.88 -50.17 -9.09
N SER A 40 -17.93 -50.88 -8.47
CA SER A 40 -16.88 -51.72 -9.05
C SER A 40 -15.47 -51.14 -9.31
N SER A 41 -14.58 -51.50 -8.37
CA SER A 41 -13.29 -52.21 -8.55
C SER A 41 -12.38 -51.89 -9.75
N ARG A 42 -11.16 -51.44 -9.45
CA ARG A 42 -9.92 -52.23 -9.67
C ARG A 42 -8.68 -51.56 -9.06
N ASP A 43 -7.82 -52.44 -8.55
CA ASP A 43 -6.58 -52.21 -7.81
C ASP A 43 -5.50 -51.45 -8.55
N SER A 44 -4.64 -50.76 -7.78
CA SER A 44 -3.17 -50.89 -7.89
C SER A 44 -2.50 -50.37 -6.61
N ASN A 45 -1.72 -51.27 -5.99
CA ASN A 45 -0.77 -51.04 -4.89
C ASN A 45 0.17 -49.86 -5.20
N ASP A 46 0.58 -49.08 -4.18
CA ASP A 46 1.87 -49.32 -3.52
C ASP A 46 2.14 -48.42 -2.30
N SER A 47 2.81 -49.05 -1.32
CA SER A 47 3.81 -48.49 -0.40
C SER A 47 3.38 -47.54 0.74
N SER A 48 3.26 -48.16 1.90
CA SER A 48 3.33 -47.60 3.25
C SER A 48 4.63 -46.83 3.51
N GLY A 49 4.51 -45.53 3.81
CA GLY A 49 5.51 -44.71 4.48
C GLY A 49 4.90 -44.11 5.74
N THR A 50 5.22 -44.71 6.89
CA THR A 50 4.89 -44.23 8.23
C THR A 50 5.56 -42.87 8.49
N ALA A 51 4.77 -41.81 8.59
CA ALA A 51 5.17 -40.59 9.30
C ALA A 51 4.23 -40.43 10.50
N THR A 52 4.81 -40.66 11.67
CA THR A 52 4.21 -40.46 12.98
C THR A 52 3.68 -39.05 13.13
N SER A 53 2.37 -38.95 13.34
CA SER A 53 1.70 -37.79 13.91
C SER A 53 2.17 -37.61 15.35
N ASP A 54 3.05 -36.63 15.60
CA ASP A 54 3.26 -36.11 16.94
C ASP A 54 2.47 -34.82 17.09
N SER A 55 1.41 -34.93 17.88
CA SER A 55 0.54 -33.86 18.33
C SER A 55 1.29 -33.00 19.34
N GLY A 56 2.05 -32.01 18.83
CA GLY A 56 2.64 -30.95 19.62
C GLY A 56 1.71 -29.74 19.68
N SER A 57 0.90 -29.67 20.72
CA SER A 57 0.20 -28.46 21.14
C SER A 57 1.20 -27.32 21.40
N GLY A 58 1.17 -26.24 20.63
CA GLY A 58 2.11 -25.13 20.77
C GLY A 58 1.53 -23.78 20.35
N ASN A 59 0.93 -23.08 21.33
CA ASN A 59 0.83 -21.62 21.48
C ASN A 59 0.35 -20.76 20.28
N PHE A 60 -0.97 -20.74 20.07
CA PHE A 60 -1.69 -19.68 19.34
C PHE A 60 -2.09 -18.50 20.26
N ILE A 61 -1.12 -17.77 20.85
CA ILE A 61 -1.45 -16.58 21.69
C ILE A 61 -0.51 -15.38 21.50
N TYR A 62 -0.09 -15.08 20.27
CA TYR A 62 0.74 -13.88 20.00
C TYR A 62 0.07 -12.79 19.15
N LEU A 63 -1.26 -12.83 18.94
CA LEU A 63 -1.91 -11.95 17.96
C LEU A 63 -2.76 -10.78 18.51
N ILE A 64 -2.80 -10.50 19.82
CA ILE A 64 -3.76 -9.48 20.33
C ILE A 64 -3.21 -8.54 21.41
N ALA A 65 -1.93 -8.15 21.30
CA ALA A 65 -1.39 -7.05 22.12
C ALA A 65 -0.86 -5.85 21.31
N SER A 66 -0.63 -5.99 20.00
CA SER A 66 -0.05 -4.91 19.16
C SER A 66 -1.02 -3.76 18.87
N VAL A 67 -2.32 -4.03 18.73
CA VAL A 67 -3.30 -3.04 18.24
C VAL A 67 -3.63 -1.95 19.28
N LEU A 68 -3.66 -2.27 20.58
CA LEU A 68 -4.08 -1.29 21.60
C LEU A 68 -3.02 -0.22 21.88
N ALA A 69 -1.73 -0.56 21.79
CA ALA A 69 -0.63 0.37 22.04
C ALA A 69 -0.53 1.43 20.93
N VAL A 70 -0.71 1.04 19.67
CA VAL A 70 -0.70 1.97 18.53
C VAL A 70 -1.89 2.92 18.55
N VAL A 71 -3.10 2.43 18.92
CA VAL A 71 -4.29 3.30 19.07
C VAL A 71 -4.10 4.32 20.21
N MET A 72 -3.51 3.92 21.34
CA MET A 72 -3.22 4.84 22.45
C MET A 72 -2.21 5.94 22.05
N ILE A 73 -1.18 5.62 21.27
CA ILE A 73 -0.17 6.61 20.82
C ILE A 73 -0.75 7.57 19.76
N VAL A 74 -1.62 7.09 18.86
CA VAL A 74 -2.33 7.94 17.89
C VAL A 74 -3.30 8.90 18.61
N MET A 75 -3.98 8.44 19.66
CA MET A 75 -4.88 9.30 20.46
C MET A 75 -4.13 10.35 21.29
N ILE A 76 -2.94 10.05 21.79
CA ILE A 76 -2.08 11.01 22.51
C ILE A 76 -1.52 12.08 21.56
N SER A 77 -1.18 11.70 20.32
CA SER A 77 -0.69 12.64 19.29
C SER A 77 -1.76 13.60 18.77
N MET A 78 -3.05 13.29 18.96
CA MET A 78 -4.19 14.15 18.61
C MET A 78 -4.76 14.91 19.84
N GLY A 79 -3.90 15.54 20.64
CA GLY A 79 -4.23 16.76 21.41
C GLY A 79 -5.54 16.80 22.23
N LYS A 80 -5.89 15.75 22.98
CA LYS A 80 -6.99 15.77 23.95
C LYS A 80 -6.58 15.16 25.29
N PRO A 81 -6.38 15.96 26.35
CA PRO A 81 -6.17 15.41 27.69
C PRO A 81 -7.52 14.92 28.22
N ILE A 82 -7.70 13.62 28.41
CA ILE A 82 -8.84 13.09 29.16
C ILE A 82 -8.53 13.34 30.63
N GLY A 83 -9.37 14.19 31.23
CA GLY A 83 -9.25 14.66 32.59
C GLY A 83 -9.33 13.55 33.65
N SER A 84 -8.69 13.87 34.76
CA SER A 84 -8.73 13.21 36.05
C SER A 84 -10.14 13.17 36.64
N GLU A 85 -10.66 11.99 36.92
CA GLU A 85 -11.61 11.76 38.01
C GLU A 85 -11.14 10.56 38.83
N SER A 86 -11.05 10.79 40.14
CA SER A 86 -10.62 9.87 41.17
C SER A 86 -11.62 8.75 41.39
N SER A 87 -11.16 7.51 41.50
CA SER A 87 -11.81 6.49 42.33
C SER A 87 -10.76 5.48 42.78
N ASP A 88 -10.59 5.42 44.10
CA ASP A 88 -9.69 4.50 44.80
C ASP A 88 -10.25 3.07 44.70
N ASP A 89 -9.56 2.21 43.95
CA ASP A 89 -9.67 0.76 44.05
C ASP A 89 -8.28 0.11 43.84
N PRO A 90 -7.81 -0.76 44.74
CA PRO A 90 -6.50 -1.41 44.62
C PRO A 90 -6.62 -2.61 43.68
N VAL A 91 -6.73 -2.35 42.38
CA VAL A 91 -6.62 -3.39 41.35
C VAL A 91 -5.14 -3.70 41.13
N GLY A 92 -4.80 -4.97 41.30
CA GLY A 92 -3.44 -5.49 41.18
C GLY A 92 -2.71 -4.93 39.97
N SER A 93 -1.51 -4.40 40.22
CA SER A 93 -0.60 -3.82 39.25
C SER A 93 -0.33 -4.82 38.12
N TYR A 94 -1.10 -4.73 37.03
CA TYR A 94 -0.65 -5.22 35.74
C TYR A 94 0.57 -4.38 35.39
N SER A 95 1.76 -4.94 35.57
CA SER A 95 2.99 -4.33 35.05
C SER A 95 2.78 -4.16 33.55
N SER A 96 2.50 -2.94 33.10
CA SER A 96 2.51 -2.63 31.68
C SER A 96 3.84 -3.09 31.12
N PRO A 97 3.87 -3.85 30.01
CA PRO A 97 5.11 -4.14 29.31
C PRO A 97 5.82 -2.80 29.10
N GLY A 98 7.00 -2.63 29.71
CA GLY A 98 7.71 -1.37 29.59
C GLY A 98 8.08 -1.17 28.12
N ILE A 99 7.79 0.01 27.60
CA ILE A 99 8.25 0.46 26.28
C ILE A 99 9.44 1.40 26.47
N SER A 100 10.43 1.28 25.60
CA SER A 100 11.61 2.14 25.58
C SER A 100 11.79 2.69 24.17
N GLU A 101 11.96 4.00 24.06
CA GLU A 101 12.27 4.67 22.79
C GLU A 101 13.74 5.05 22.78
N GLN A 102 14.40 4.81 21.66
CA GLN A 102 15.79 5.19 21.44
C GLN A 102 15.93 5.97 20.14
N ASN A 103 16.45 7.19 20.25
CA ASN A 103 16.84 7.97 19.09
C ASN A 103 17.98 7.29 18.33
N LEU A 104 17.81 7.18 17.02
CA LEU A 104 18.82 6.68 16.10
C LEU A 104 19.66 7.85 15.56
N SER A 105 20.97 7.66 15.63
CA SER A 105 22.00 8.58 15.16
C SER A 105 23.08 7.79 14.42
N SER A 106 23.97 8.47 13.72
CA SER A 106 25.12 7.83 13.07
C SER A 106 26.06 7.09 14.03
N HIS A 107 26.00 7.38 15.34
CA HIS A 107 26.83 6.74 16.36
C HIS A 107 26.31 5.37 16.80
N ASN A 108 24.99 5.15 16.76
CA ASN A 108 24.34 3.93 17.25
C ASN A 108 23.55 3.18 16.17
N SER A 109 23.47 3.70 14.95
CA SER A 109 22.81 3.04 13.82
C SER A 109 23.56 3.26 12.51
N SER A 110 23.69 2.19 11.72
CA SER A 110 24.25 2.26 10.37
C SER A 110 23.28 2.87 9.35
N TRP A 111 22.00 3.04 9.71
CA TRP A 111 20.94 3.53 8.82
C TRP A 111 20.86 5.05 8.77
N ILE A 112 21.51 5.74 9.71
CA ILE A 112 21.48 7.20 9.84
C ILE A 112 22.77 7.80 9.28
N ALA A 113 22.62 8.86 8.50
CA ALA A 113 23.74 9.61 7.95
C ALA A 113 24.48 10.38 9.06
N PRO A 114 25.80 10.60 8.94
CA PRO A 114 26.51 11.49 9.85
C PRO A 114 25.91 12.90 9.84
N GLU A 115 25.97 13.55 11.00
CA GLU A 115 25.48 14.92 11.16
C GLU A 115 26.17 15.86 10.16
N GLY A 116 25.38 16.64 9.42
CA GLY A 116 25.88 17.56 8.39
C GLY A 116 26.25 16.91 7.04
N GLU A 117 26.25 15.58 6.93
CA GLU A 117 26.55 14.87 5.67
C GLU A 117 25.28 14.40 4.95
N PHE A 118 24.11 14.49 5.59
CA PHE A 118 22.85 14.07 4.98
C PHE A 118 22.53 14.89 3.73
N GLN A 119 22.31 14.18 2.62
CA GLN A 119 21.73 14.71 1.40
C GLN A 119 20.66 13.74 0.93
N LEU A 120 19.44 14.26 0.75
CA LEU A 120 18.33 13.46 0.25
C LEU A 120 18.57 13.12 -1.23
N GLN A 121 19.02 11.89 -1.47
CA GLN A 121 19.28 11.35 -2.81
C GLN A 121 18.10 10.54 -3.36
N ALA A 122 17.07 10.31 -2.54
CA ALA A 122 15.89 9.56 -2.95
C ALA A 122 15.08 10.35 -3.98
N THR A 123 14.62 9.63 -5.00
CA THR A 123 13.69 10.13 -6.02
C THR A 123 12.31 9.54 -5.78
N PHE A 124 11.30 10.14 -6.40
CA PHE A 124 9.94 9.60 -6.42
C PHE A 124 9.94 8.13 -6.89
N ASP A 125 10.68 7.83 -7.97
CA ASP A 125 10.77 6.50 -8.57
C ASP A 125 11.30 5.43 -7.60
N LYS A 126 12.24 5.81 -6.72
CA LYS A 126 12.80 4.94 -5.69
C LYS A 126 11.90 4.84 -4.45
N ALA A 127 11.26 5.92 -4.04
CA ALA A 127 10.37 5.91 -2.88
C ALA A 127 9.10 5.10 -3.14
N ILE A 128 8.49 5.28 -4.32
CA ILE A 128 7.27 4.56 -4.68
C ILE A 128 7.49 3.05 -4.86
N SER A 129 8.71 2.62 -5.24
CA SER A 129 9.03 1.19 -5.41
C SER A 129 9.11 0.42 -4.09
N LEU A 130 9.16 1.11 -2.95
CA LEU A 130 9.00 0.48 -1.63
C LEU A 130 7.58 -0.01 -1.39
N ILE A 131 6.60 0.53 -2.11
CA ILE A 131 5.21 0.06 -2.08
C ILE A 131 5.08 -1.11 -3.06
N SER A 132 4.74 -2.29 -2.54
CA SER A 132 4.65 -3.50 -3.34
C SER A 132 3.71 -3.32 -4.54
N GLY A 133 4.20 -3.60 -5.75
CA GLY A 133 3.46 -3.48 -7.00
C GLY A 133 3.46 -2.08 -7.63
N TYR A 134 4.02 -1.06 -6.98
CA TYR A 134 4.16 0.29 -7.52
C TYR A 134 5.58 0.57 -8.02
N GLU A 135 6.31 -0.48 -8.42
CA GLU A 135 7.69 -0.33 -8.87
C GLU A 135 7.75 0.36 -10.23
N VAL A 136 8.56 1.41 -10.30
CA VAL A 136 8.83 2.15 -11.53
C VAL A 136 10.16 1.66 -12.10
N GLY A 137 10.16 0.52 -12.79
CA GLY A 137 11.36 -0.07 -13.40
C GLY A 137 11.82 -1.35 -12.71
N GLU A 138 13.04 -1.34 -12.14
CA GLU A 138 13.58 -2.53 -11.46
C GLU A 138 12.71 -2.91 -10.27
N LYS A 139 12.27 -4.16 -10.27
CA LYS A 139 11.41 -4.70 -9.23
C LYS A 139 12.26 -5.01 -8.01
N LEU A 140 11.86 -4.47 -6.85
CA LEU A 140 12.42 -4.93 -5.59
C LEU A 140 11.89 -6.35 -5.36
N ASP A 141 12.78 -7.34 -5.25
CA ASP A 141 12.41 -8.73 -4.90
C ASP A 141 12.06 -8.84 -3.40
N SER A 142 11.08 -8.04 -2.97
CA SER A 142 10.56 -8.03 -1.61
C SER A 142 9.04 -8.12 -1.65
N PHE A 143 8.49 -9.13 -0.99
CA PHE A 143 7.05 -9.32 -0.79
C PHE A 143 6.47 -8.34 0.26
N GLY A 144 6.87 -7.07 0.23
CA GLY A 144 6.49 -6.05 1.23
C GLY A 144 7.21 -6.21 2.58
N PHE A 145 8.20 -7.10 2.65
CA PHE A 145 9.03 -7.34 3.81
C PHE A 145 10.41 -6.72 3.61
N LEU A 146 10.73 -5.72 4.42
CA LEU A 146 11.95 -4.94 4.28
C LEU A 146 12.75 -5.04 5.56
N THR A 147 14.06 -5.11 5.41
CA THR A 147 14.98 -4.79 6.51
C THR A 147 15.28 -3.30 6.43
N PRO A 148 15.62 -2.64 7.56
CA PRO A 148 16.10 -1.26 7.51
C PRO A 148 17.29 -1.07 6.55
N GLN A 149 18.12 -2.11 6.38
CA GLN A 149 19.22 -2.10 5.41
C GLN A 149 18.72 -2.03 3.96
N ALA A 150 17.66 -2.76 3.60
CA ALA A 150 17.06 -2.66 2.27
C ALA A 150 16.49 -1.26 1.99
N ILE A 151 15.91 -0.59 3.01
CA ILE A 151 15.48 0.80 2.89
C ILE A 151 16.68 1.71 2.59
N VAL A 152 17.81 1.49 3.26
CA VAL A 152 19.04 2.27 3.05
C VAL A 152 19.61 2.04 1.64
N GLU A 153 19.49 0.84 1.09
CA GLU A 153 19.93 0.56 -0.29
C GLU A 153 19.09 1.29 -1.33
N VAL A 154 17.78 1.47 -1.07
CA VAL A 154 16.87 2.16 -1.98
C VAL A 154 16.94 3.68 -1.82
N LEU A 155 16.85 4.20 -0.60
CA LEU A 155 16.72 5.63 -0.32
C LEU A 155 18.01 6.31 0.13
N GLY A 156 19.05 5.54 0.44
CA GLY A 156 20.20 6.01 1.19
C GLY A 156 19.93 6.06 2.69
N LYS A 157 20.91 6.59 3.43
CA LYS A 157 20.80 6.75 4.88
C LYS A 157 19.82 7.87 5.24
N ALA A 158 19.03 7.64 6.29
CA ALA A 158 18.09 8.62 6.81
C ALA A 158 18.81 9.78 7.53
N SER A 159 18.13 10.91 7.67
CA SER A 159 18.63 12.06 8.43
C SER A 159 18.53 11.84 9.94
N SER A 160 17.48 11.15 10.38
CA SER A 160 17.26 10.76 11.77
C SER A 160 16.34 9.56 11.84
N GLY A 161 16.15 9.02 13.03
CA GLY A 161 15.15 7.98 13.26
C GLY A 161 14.96 7.69 14.74
N GLU A 162 14.02 6.79 15.01
CA GLU A 162 13.70 6.31 16.35
C GLU A 162 13.43 4.81 16.29
N ALA A 163 13.83 4.09 17.33
CA ALA A 163 13.54 2.68 17.49
C ALA A 163 12.80 2.47 18.81
N THR A 164 11.67 1.77 18.76
CA THR A 164 10.86 1.43 19.93
C THR A 164 11.06 -0.03 20.28
N TYR A 165 11.42 -0.29 21.53
CA TYR A 165 11.71 -1.61 22.07
C TYR A 165 10.67 -1.98 23.12
N SER A 166 10.31 -3.26 23.15
CA SER A 166 9.71 -3.84 24.34
C SER A 166 10.84 -4.09 25.35
N THR A 167 10.61 -3.82 26.63
CA THR A 167 11.56 -4.15 27.72
C THR A 167 11.96 -5.63 27.76
N SER A 168 11.19 -6.51 27.12
CA SER A 168 11.46 -7.94 26.98
C SER A 168 12.22 -8.34 25.72
N GLN A 169 12.51 -7.41 24.80
CA GLN A 169 13.10 -7.70 23.49
C GLN A 169 14.31 -6.80 23.22
N SER A 170 15.35 -7.38 22.61
CA SER A 170 16.53 -6.63 22.15
C SER A 170 16.37 -6.11 20.72
N THR A 171 15.34 -6.57 19.99
CA THR A 171 14.96 -6.06 18.67
C THR A 171 13.87 -4.99 18.84
N PRO A 172 13.95 -3.90 18.07
CA PRO A 172 12.88 -2.91 18.09
C PRO A 172 11.67 -3.46 17.34
N PHE A 173 10.49 -3.29 17.90
CA PHE A 173 9.25 -3.71 17.24
C PHE A 173 8.70 -2.61 16.32
N LEU A 174 9.16 -1.36 16.50
CA LEU A 174 8.90 -0.24 15.59
C LEU A 174 10.21 0.49 15.27
N ILE A 175 10.37 0.88 14.01
CA ILE A 175 11.47 1.75 13.57
C ILE A 175 10.89 2.88 12.73
N ARG A 176 11.14 4.13 13.14
CA ARG A 176 10.86 5.33 12.37
C ARG A 176 12.15 5.80 11.69
N LEU A 177 12.09 6.05 10.39
CA LEU A 177 13.19 6.65 9.63
C LEU A 177 12.69 7.92 8.95
N ASP A 178 13.44 9.00 9.17
CA ASP A 178 13.11 10.33 8.69
C ASP A 178 14.17 10.82 7.73
N TYR A 179 13.73 11.19 6.53
CA TYR A 179 14.54 11.79 5.49
C TYR A 179 14.00 13.20 5.27
N ARG A 180 14.70 14.22 5.73
CA ARG A 180 14.22 15.60 5.61
C ARG A 180 15.28 16.51 5.04
N SER A 181 15.00 17.07 3.86
CA SER A 181 15.72 18.24 3.35
C SER A 181 14.85 19.49 3.52
N LYS A 182 15.29 20.63 2.97
CA LYS A 182 14.47 21.84 2.97
C LYS A 182 13.34 21.76 1.94
N GLU A 183 13.51 20.94 0.91
CA GLU A 183 12.66 20.89 -0.27
C GLU A 183 11.79 19.63 -0.35
N ALA A 184 12.14 18.55 0.36
CA ALA A 184 11.43 17.28 0.28
C ALA A 184 11.58 16.45 1.55
N SER A 185 10.63 15.54 1.77
CA SER A 185 10.64 14.65 2.92
C SER A 185 10.15 13.24 2.61
N ILE A 186 10.65 12.26 3.37
CA ILE A 186 10.16 10.89 3.43
C ILE A 186 10.10 10.50 4.90
N ASP A 187 8.96 10.01 5.34
CA ASP A 187 8.73 9.48 6.68
C ASP A 187 8.31 8.01 6.53
N ILE A 188 9.04 7.10 7.19
CA ILE A 188 8.80 5.65 7.11
C ILE A 188 8.62 5.11 8.52
N LEU A 189 7.55 4.34 8.73
CA LEU A 189 7.33 3.54 9.92
C LEU A 189 7.35 2.06 9.55
N LEU A 190 8.30 1.34 10.14
CA LEU A 190 8.45 -0.10 10.02
C LEU A 190 7.91 -0.78 11.27
N GLU A 191 7.14 -1.87 11.09
CA GLU A 191 6.65 -2.72 12.18
C GLU A 191 7.26 -4.11 12.04
N GLU A 192 7.80 -4.65 13.14
CA GLU A 192 8.41 -5.98 13.20
C GLU A 192 7.37 -7.06 12.90
N LEU A 193 7.77 -8.00 12.05
CA LEU A 193 6.98 -9.17 11.66
C LEU A 193 7.91 -10.38 11.58
N GLY A 194 8.22 -10.97 12.73
CA GLY A 194 9.17 -12.08 12.84
C GLY A 194 10.60 -11.62 12.58
N ALA A 195 11.26 -12.18 11.56
CA ALA A 195 12.65 -11.85 11.22
C ALA A 195 12.80 -10.62 10.28
N SER A 196 11.68 -10.01 9.88
CA SER A 196 11.63 -8.91 8.92
C SER A 196 10.71 -7.80 9.42
N TYR A 197 10.65 -6.66 8.72
CA TYR A 197 9.68 -5.61 8.98
C TYR A 197 8.71 -5.46 7.82
N LYS A 198 7.50 -4.98 8.09
CA LYS A 198 6.60 -4.45 7.07
C LYS A 198 6.55 -2.93 7.16
N ILE A 199 6.26 -2.26 6.05
CA ILE A 199 5.91 -0.84 6.07
C ILE A 199 4.53 -0.71 6.72
N SER A 200 4.49 -0.12 7.90
CA SER A 200 3.26 0.24 8.61
C SER A 200 2.75 1.62 8.17
N SER A 201 3.65 2.53 7.80
CA SER A 201 3.31 3.75 7.07
C SER A 201 4.49 4.25 6.24
N LEU A 202 4.20 4.83 5.09
CA LEU A 202 5.15 5.54 4.25
C LEU A 202 4.46 6.81 3.74
N SER A 203 5.10 7.94 3.96
CA SER A 203 4.70 9.23 3.39
C SER A 203 5.91 9.89 2.75
N PHE A 204 5.72 10.53 1.60
CA PHE A 204 6.75 11.36 1.01
C PHE A 204 6.19 12.50 0.19
N GLN A 205 6.94 13.59 0.16
CA GLN A 205 6.51 14.86 -0.41
C GLN A 205 7.63 15.50 -1.22
N HIS A 206 7.24 16.16 -2.31
CA HIS A 206 8.09 17.03 -3.14
C HIS A 206 9.35 16.36 -3.71
N LEU A 207 9.38 15.02 -3.75
CA LEU A 207 10.45 14.28 -4.40
C LEU A 207 10.48 14.57 -5.90
N LYS A 208 11.68 14.57 -6.48
CA LYS A 208 11.85 14.68 -7.93
C LYS A 208 11.82 13.30 -8.59
N SER A 209 11.36 13.26 -9.83
CA SER A 209 11.36 12.05 -10.66
C SER A 209 12.26 12.22 -11.87
N GLU A 210 12.87 11.12 -12.29
CA GLU A 210 13.63 11.07 -13.55
C GLU A 210 12.74 10.71 -14.75
N LYS A 211 11.57 10.10 -14.49
CA LYS A 211 10.70 9.52 -15.55
C LYS A 211 9.42 10.31 -15.78
N PHE A 212 8.91 10.97 -14.75
CA PHE A 212 7.65 11.70 -14.81
C PHE A 212 7.88 13.18 -14.52
N ALA A 213 7.09 14.03 -15.18
CA ALA A 213 7.15 15.46 -14.96
C ALA A 213 6.55 15.85 -13.60
N ASP A 214 7.11 16.88 -12.96
CA ASP A 214 6.47 17.56 -11.83
C ASP A 214 5.58 18.69 -12.38
N LYS A 215 4.26 18.50 -12.30
CA LYS A 215 3.27 19.48 -12.78
C LYS A 215 2.55 20.20 -11.61
N ASN A 216 2.91 19.91 -10.37
CA ASN A 216 2.20 20.42 -9.19
C ASN A 216 2.25 21.96 -9.12
N GLY A 217 1.09 22.58 -8.91
CA GLY A 217 0.92 24.04 -8.97
C GLY A 217 0.65 24.61 -10.37
N SER A 218 0.76 23.80 -11.42
CA SER A 218 0.34 24.18 -12.79
C SER A 218 -0.91 23.44 -13.27
N LEU A 219 -1.28 22.36 -12.57
CA LEU A 219 -2.46 21.57 -12.87
C LEU A 219 -3.76 22.36 -12.65
N THR A 220 -4.77 22.02 -13.42
CA THR A 220 -6.12 22.59 -13.39
C THR A 220 -7.14 21.46 -13.26
N LYS A 221 -8.40 21.80 -12.97
CA LYS A 221 -9.49 20.81 -12.93
C LYS A 221 -9.66 20.09 -14.27
N ASP A 222 -9.39 20.77 -15.38
CA ASP A 222 -9.52 20.20 -16.72
C ASP A 222 -8.47 19.12 -17.01
N ASP A 223 -7.28 19.21 -16.41
CA ASP A 223 -6.26 18.16 -16.50
C ASP A 223 -6.73 16.83 -15.89
N PHE A 224 -7.66 16.89 -14.94
CA PHE A 224 -8.26 15.71 -14.30
C PHE A 224 -9.57 15.24 -14.96
N ALA A 225 -10.12 15.98 -15.93
CA ALA A 225 -11.43 15.65 -16.53
C ALA A 225 -11.44 14.29 -17.26
N ASN A 226 -10.28 13.84 -17.75
CA ASN A 226 -10.13 12.56 -18.43
C ASN A 226 -9.68 11.41 -17.51
N ILE A 227 -9.39 11.70 -16.23
CA ILE A 227 -9.01 10.69 -15.25
C ILE A 227 -10.27 9.99 -14.77
N GLN A 228 -10.31 8.67 -14.93
CA GLN A 228 -11.50 7.86 -14.65
C GLN A 228 -11.16 6.71 -13.71
N VAL A 229 -12.17 6.26 -12.97
CA VAL A 229 -12.10 5.02 -12.20
C VAL A 229 -11.68 3.87 -13.13
N GLY A 230 -10.75 3.04 -12.67
CA GLY A 230 -10.16 1.95 -13.44
C GLY A 230 -8.88 2.34 -14.20
N MET A 231 -8.51 3.62 -14.26
CA MET A 231 -7.24 4.06 -14.86
C MET A 231 -6.05 3.49 -14.09
N PRO A 232 -5.09 2.81 -14.74
CA PRO A 232 -3.86 2.34 -14.10
C PRO A 232 -3.04 3.50 -13.53
N TYR A 233 -2.37 3.30 -12.39
CA TYR A 233 -1.58 4.36 -11.76
C TYR A 233 -0.46 4.91 -12.66
N LEU A 234 0.16 4.08 -13.51
CA LEU A 234 1.18 4.53 -14.46
C LEU A 234 0.60 5.47 -15.52
N ASP A 235 -0.62 5.22 -15.99
CA ASP A 235 -1.29 6.08 -16.97
C ASP A 235 -1.65 7.43 -16.34
N LEU A 236 -2.02 7.44 -15.05
CA LEU A 236 -2.19 8.66 -14.28
C LEU A 236 -0.88 9.47 -14.22
N LEU A 237 0.24 8.84 -13.84
CA LEU A 237 1.54 9.51 -13.75
C LEU A 237 2.01 10.06 -15.11
N ASN A 238 1.74 9.36 -16.21
CA ASN A 238 2.01 9.84 -17.56
C ASN A 238 1.14 11.05 -17.95
N THR A 239 -0.09 11.10 -17.45
CA THR A 239 -1.06 12.15 -17.79
C THR A 239 -0.80 13.42 -16.97
N VAL A 240 -0.79 13.32 -15.64
CA VAL A 240 -0.74 14.48 -14.73
C VAL A 240 0.60 14.65 -14.00
N GLY A 241 1.59 13.79 -14.27
CA GLY A 241 2.90 13.87 -13.63
C GLY A 241 2.95 13.19 -12.27
N ILE A 242 4.02 13.45 -11.52
CA ILE A 242 4.13 12.95 -10.12
C ILE A 242 3.18 13.70 -9.19
N PRO A 243 2.65 13.03 -8.15
CA PRO A 243 1.92 13.71 -7.08
C PRO A 243 2.84 14.59 -6.22
N ASP A 244 2.26 15.60 -5.57
CA ASP A 244 2.94 16.47 -4.59
C ASP A 244 3.25 15.71 -3.29
N ASP A 245 2.35 14.81 -2.91
CA ASP A 245 2.42 13.95 -1.73
C ASP A 245 1.88 12.55 -2.03
N VAL A 246 2.54 11.53 -1.46
CA VAL A 246 2.06 10.16 -1.42
C VAL A 246 1.96 9.71 0.01
N TYR A 247 0.85 9.06 0.35
CA TYR A 247 0.64 8.47 1.66
C TYR A 247 0.13 7.04 1.52
N VAL A 248 0.74 6.12 2.27
CA VAL A 248 0.21 4.78 2.48
C VAL A 248 0.35 4.42 3.95
N SER A 249 -0.70 3.81 4.48
CA SER A 249 -0.67 3.08 5.75
C SER A 249 -0.71 1.59 5.42
N GLY A 250 -0.21 0.76 6.31
CA GLY A 250 -0.30 -0.71 6.27
C GLY A 250 -0.92 -1.26 7.56
N LEU A 251 -1.61 -0.41 8.32
CA LEU A 251 -2.15 -0.72 9.64
C LEU A 251 -3.24 -1.81 9.60
N SER A 252 -3.90 -2.02 8.46
CA SER A 252 -5.00 -3.00 8.33
C SER A 252 -4.63 -4.36 7.72
N GLY A 253 -3.33 -4.61 7.44
CA GLY A 253 -2.86 -5.83 6.79
C GLY A 253 -2.69 -5.69 5.28
N TYR A 254 -2.01 -6.65 4.66
CA TYR A 254 -1.53 -6.62 3.26
C TYR A 254 -2.48 -5.93 2.27
N GLY A 255 -1.96 -4.95 1.53
CA GLY A 255 -2.60 -4.44 0.32
C GLY A 255 -3.36 -3.12 0.44
N GLU A 256 -3.05 -2.26 1.42
CA GLU A 256 -3.49 -0.87 1.37
C GLU A 256 -2.80 -0.15 0.22
N ALA A 257 -3.61 0.40 -0.69
CA ALA A 257 -3.13 1.15 -1.82
C ALA A 257 -2.77 2.59 -1.36
N PRO A 258 -1.73 3.21 -1.92
CA PRO A 258 -1.40 4.59 -1.62
C PRO A 258 -2.56 5.53 -1.97
N THR A 259 -2.49 6.72 -1.40
CA THR A 259 -3.25 7.90 -1.83
C THR A 259 -2.25 8.87 -2.44
N PHE A 260 -2.57 9.39 -3.62
CA PHE A 260 -1.77 10.42 -4.29
C PHE A 260 -2.47 11.76 -4.16
N THR A 261 -1.75 12.77 -3.70
CA THR A 261 -2.26 14.15 -3.61
C THR A 261 -1.58 15.01 -4.66
N TYR A 262 -2.36 15.68 -5.50
CA TYR A 262 -1.89 16.64 -6.50
C TYR A 262 -2.28 18.06 -6.11
N ARG A 263 -1.36 19.01 -6.28
CA ARG A 263 -1.63 20.43 -6.05
C ARG A 263 -2.03 21.13 -7.35
N LEU A 264 -3.19 21.76 -7.36
CA LEU A 264 -3.67 22.59 -8.46
C LEU A 264 -3.10 24.01 -8.38
N SER A 265 -3.24 24.75 -9.48
CA SER A 265 -2.82 26.15 -9.61
C SER A 265 -3.66 27.13 -8.77
N ASP A 266 -4.88 26.76 -8.40
CA ASP A 266 -5.80 27.54 -7.57
C ASP A 266 -5.69 27.19 -6.07
N SER A 267 -4.57 26.60 -5.64
CA SER A 267 -4.33 26.13 -4.26
C SER A 267 -5.32 25.07 -3.75
N HIS A 268 -6.10 24.44 -4.63
CA HIS A 268 -6.86 23.25 -4.26
C HIS A 268 -6.01 22.00 -4.49
N SER A 269 -6.43 20.89 -3.87
CA SER A 269 -5.78 19.60 -4.04
C SER A 269 -6.75 18.55 -4.56
N VAL A 270 -6.23 17.63 -5.36
CA VAL A 270 -6.94 16.44 -5.82
C VAL A 270 -6.31 15.21 -5.20
N LEU A 271 -7.10 14.42 -4.50
CA LEU A 271 -6.70 13.16 -3.88
C LEU A 271 -7.18 12.01 -4.76
N ILE A 272 -6.27 11.13 -5.13
CA ILE A 272 -6.52 9.94 -5.92
C ILE A 272 -6.29 8.73 -5.03
N HIS A 273 -7.34 7.95 -4.81
CA HIS A 273 -7.27 6.68 -4.10
C HIS A 273 -7.18 5.54 -5.10
N PHE A 274 -6.38 4.52 -4.79
CA PHE A 274 -6.24 3.33 -5.63
C PHE A 274 -6.93 2.11 -5.02
N ASP A 275 -7.24 1.13 -5.86
CA ASP A 275 -7.64 -0.20 -5.43
C ASP A 275 -6.42 -1.15 -5.34
N SER A 276 -6.66 -2.40 -4.93
CA SER A 276 -5.62 -3.44 -4.84
C SER A 276 -5.05 -3.87 -6.20
N GLN A 277 -5.73 -3.52 -7.31
CA GLN A 277 -5.23 -3.71 -8.67
C GLN A 277 -4.44 -2.49 -9.18
N ARG A 278 -4.19 -1.50 -8.31
CA ARG A 278 -3.42 -0.28 -8.60
C ARG A 278 -4.07 0.56 -9.68
N LYS A 279 -5.39 0.59 -9.68
CA LYS A 279 -6.21 1.43 -10.54
C LYS A 279 -6.90 2.48 -9.71
N VAL A 280 -7.16 3.64 -10.31
CA VAL A 280 -7.92 4.73 -9.70
C VAL A 280 -9.26 4.16 -9.23
N LYS A 281 -9.51 4.26 -7.94
CA LYS A 281 -10.76 3.83 -7.30
C LYS A 281 -11.70 5.00 -7.10
N ASP A 282 -11.15 6.13 -6.67
CA ASP A 282 -11.90 7.34 -6.34
C ASP A 282 -11.04 8.60 -6.51
N ILE A 283 -11.69 9.71 -6.81
CA ILE A 283 -11.08 11.03 -7.05
C ILE A 283 -11.82 12.05 -6.20
N GLN A 284 -11.11 12.67 -5.25
CA GLN A 284 -11.69 13.66 -4.34
C GLN A 284 -11.00 15.01 -4.52
N SER A 285 -11.77 16.10 -4.54
CA SER A 285 -11.22 17.45 -4.50
C SER A 285 -11.31 18.00 -3.08
N LYS A 286 -10.21 18.58 -2.58
CA LYS A 286 -10.12 19.23 -1.28
C LYS A 286 -9.73 20.70 -1.48
N GLU A 287 -10.48 21.59 -0.85
CA GLU A 287 -10.11 23.00 -0.74
C GLU A 287 -9.10 23.17 0.40
N GLU A 288 -7.94 23.78 0.11
CA GLU A 288 -6.99 24.16 1.14
C GLU A 288 -7.51 25.42 1.84
N ALA A 289 -7.70 25.35 3.16
CA ALA A 289 -8.17 26.49 3.92
C ALA A 289 -7.13 27.63 3.81
N ALA A 290 -7.54 28.76 3.23
CA ALA A 290 -6.68 29.93 3.10
C ALA A 290 -6.14 30.34 4.48
N THR A 291 -4.82 30.27 4.66
CA THR A 291 -4.16 30.87 5.82
C THR A 291 -4.32 32.39 5.70
N PRO A 292 -4.99 33.08 6.63
CA PRO A 292 -5.14 34.52 6.53
C PRO A 292 -3.76 35.17 6.65
N ALA A 293 -3.36 35.91 5.62
CA ALA A 293 -2.17 36.74 5.65
C ALA A 293 -2.28 37.72 6.83
N SER A 294 -1.33 37.65 7.77
CA SER A 294 -1.19 38.63 8.83
C SER A 294 -1.01 40.01 8.22
N SER A 295 -2.05 40.83 8.28
CA SER A 295 -1.98 42.23 7.88
C SER A 295 -1.13 42.96 8.91
N THR A 296 0.06 43.39 8.50
CA THR A 296 0.92 44.29 9.26
C THR A 296 0.20 45.64 9.39
N SER A 297 -0.37 45.89 10.55
CA SER A 297 -0.88 47.21 10.92
C SER A 297 0.32 48.12 11.19
N THR A 298 0.57 49.04 10.25
CA THR A 298 1.50 50.16 10.45
C THR A 298 0.77 51.17 11.32
N ALA A 299 1.12 51.25 12.60
CA ALA A 299 0.66 52.33 13.48
C ALA A 299 1.53 53.57 13.23
N GLN A 300 0.86 54.68 12.91
CA GLN A 300 1.41 56.02 12.85
C GLN A 300 0.99 56.80 14.09
#